data_AF-A0A445JAK5-F1
#
_entry.id   AF-A0A445JAK5-F1
#
_cell.length_a   1.000
_cell.length_b   1.000
_cell.length_c   1.000
_cell.angle_alpha   90.00
_cell.angle_beta   90.00
_cell.angle_gamma   90.00
#
_symmetry.space_group_name_H-M   'P 1'
#
loop_
_entity.id
_entity.type
_entity.pdbx_description
1 polymer ?
#
loop_
_entity_poly.entity_id
_entity_poly.type
_entity_poly.pdbx_seq_one_letter_code
_entity_poly.pdbx_strand_id
1 'polypeptide(L)'
;MFDNSIIPRIVVQQSGFFQVFTWDNQKSEWKRYWSEPTNQCDNYGTCGSNGNCDSLNFEDFRCTCLPGFEPKFPHDWYENRDGSGGCVRKPGVSLCGNGEGFAKVEGLKIPDTSVAIPTRGLSLEECEKECLRNCSCPAYSVLEVRNGGSGCLAWHGNLIDIQKLSDQGQDLFVRVDVVELANYNKKSKKLGKKRMVAMLIATVLASVILFSGVYYLWKRKSKALVLRCIQIGLLCVQENAINRPSMLEVVFMLGNETTLPPPKKPAFLFNENQDLPESSTSGGGSSINEVTATIISAR
;
A
#
# COMPACT_ATOMS: atom_id res chain seq x y z
N MET A 1 -13.05 28.29 13.81
CA MET A 1 -12.81 29.72 13.47
C MET A 1 -12.98 29.82 11.97
N PHE A 2 -13.84 30.73 11.49
CA PHE A 2 -14.06 30.91 10.05
C PHE A 2 -13.17 32.04 9.54
N ASP A 3 -12.68 31.93 8.31
CA ASP A 3 -11.88 32.95 7.65
C ASP A 3 -12.79 33.88 6.84
N ASN A 4 -12.96 35.11 7.32
CA ASN A 4 -13.82 36.11 6.70
C ASN A 4 -13.26 36.70 5.39
N SER A 5 -12.02 36.35 5.00
CA SER A 5 -11.45 36.73 3.69
C SER A 5 -11.94 35.87 2.53
N ILE A 6 -12.47 34.68 2.83
CA ILE A 6 -13.03 33.75 1.84
C ILE A 6 -14.46 34.18 1.52
N ILE A 7 -14.71 34.61 0.29
CA ILE A 7 -16.05 34.88 -0.22
C ILE A 7 -16.55 33.64 -0.99
N PRO A 8 -17.52 32.86 -0.45
CA PRO A 8 -18.12 31.73 -1.16
C PRO A 8 -19.29 32.18 -2.04
N ARG A 9 -19.54 31.47 -3.13
CA ARG A 9 -20.78 31.57 -3.93
C ARG A 9 -21.26 30.18 -4.33
N ILE A 10 -22.47 29.83 -3.93
CA ILE A 10 -23.14 28.58 -4.32
C ILE A 10 -24.06 28.90 -5.51
N VAL A 11 -24.05 28.05 -6.54
CA VAL A 11 -24.87 28.19 -7.75
C VAL A 11 -25.39 26.82 -8.15
N VAL A 12 -26.70 26.70 -8.39
CA VAL A 12 -27.27 25.59 -9.17
C VAL A 12 -27.44 26.06 -10.60
N GLN A 13 -26.82 25.37 -11.55
CA GLN A 13 -26.94 25.69 -12.97
C GLN A 13 -28.28 25.20 -13.54
N GLN A 14 -28.74 25.77 -14.66
CA GLN A 14 -29.90 25.28 -15.41
C GLN A 14 -29.73 23.83 -15.90
N SER A 15 -28.49 23.36 -16.03
CA SER A 15 -28.09 21.98 -16.32
C SER A 15 -28.17 21.04 -15.10
N GLY A 16 -28.67 21.49 -13.95
CA GLY A 16 -28.81 20.71 -12.71
C GLY A 16 -27.56 20.68 -11.82
N PHE A 17 -26.38 21.02 -12.35
CA PHE A 17 -25.13 20.99 -11.57
C PHE A 17 -25.13 21.98 -10.41
N PHE A 18 -24.97 21.48 -9.19
CA PHE A 18 -24.67 22.27 -8.00
C PHE A 18 -23.17 22.59 -7.99
N GLN A 19 -22.78 23.84 -7.82
CA GLN A 19 -21.38 24.27 -7.86
C GLN A 19 -21.07 25.28 -6.76
N VAL A 20 -19.95 25.08 -6.07
CA VAL A 20 -19.42 26.03 -5.08
C VAL A 20 -18.20 26.71 -5.66
N PHE A 21 -18.17 28.04 -5.60
CA PHE A 21 -17.07 28.89 -6.03
C PHE A 21 -16.49 29.65 -4.83
N THR A 22 -15.21 29.99 -4.91
CA THR A 22 -14.54 30.97 -4.06
C THR A 22 -13.99 32.11 -4.91
N TRP A 23 -13.98 33.32 -4.37
CA TRP A 23 -13.40 34.47 -5.05
C TRP A 23 -11.87 34.49 -4.92
N ASP A 24 -11.16 34.55 -6.04
CA ASP A 24 -9.71 34.70 -6.09
C ASP A 24 -9.34 36.19 -6.20
N ASN A 25 -8.94 36.79 -5.07
CA ASN A 25 -8.56 38.20 -5.00
C ASN A 25 -7.32 38.56 -5.82
N GLN A 26 -6.43 37.61 -6.15
CA GLN A 26 -5.24 37.91 -6.96
C GLN A 26 -5.57 38.05 -8.44
N LYS A 27 -6.65 37.41 -8.89
CA LYS A 27 -7.08 37.37 -10.29
C LYS A 27 -8.38 38.11 -10.58
N SER A 28 -9.14 38.45 -9.52
CA SER A 28 -10.52 38.93 -9.62
C SER A 28 -11.45 37.95 -10.36
N GLU A 29 -11.34 36.65 -10.08
CA GLU A 29 -12.15 35.60 -10.72
C GLU A 29 -12.90 34.71 -9.72
N TRP A 30 -14.04 34.14 -10.14
CA TRP A 30 -14.75 33.10 -9.40
C TRP A 30 -14.16 31.72 -9.73
N LYS A 31 -13.24 31.25 -8.88
CA LYS A 31 -12.67 29.91 -9.00
C LYS A 31 -13.67 28.87 -8.49
N ARG A 32 -13.97 27.83 -9.29
CA ARG A 32 -14.77 26.69 -8.79
C ARG A 32 -13.95 25.91 -7.75
N TYR A 33 -14.55 25.65 -6.59
CA TYR A 33 -13.95 24.86 -5.53
C TYR A 33 -14.37 23.38 -5.63
N TRP A 34 -15.68 23.11 -5.79
CA TRP A 34 -16.21 21.76 -6.10
C TRP A 34 -17.58 21.86 -6.79
N SER A 35 -18.13 20.72 -7.22
CA SER A 35 -19.43 20.60 -7.89
C SER A 35 -20.00 19.19 -7.82
N GLU A 36 -21.33 19.08 -7.82
CA GLU A 36 -22.10 17.84 -7.93
C GLU A 36 -23.00 17.85 -9.17
N PRO A 37 -23.27 16.69 -9.81
CA PRO A 37 -22.61 15.40 -9.58
C PRO A 37 -21.14 15.40 -10.04
N THR A 38 -20.28 14.65 -9.35
CA THR A 38 -18.88 14.41 -9.76
C THR A 38 -18.73 13.20 -10.68
N ASN A 39 -19.53 12.16 -10.44
CA ASN A 39 -19.46 10.87 -11.09
C ASN A 39 -20.88 10.25 -11.20
N GLN A 40 -21.02 9.20 -12.00
CA GLN A 40 -22.33 8.60 -12.28
C GLN A 40 -23.01 7.89 -11.08
N CYS A 41 -22.40 7.75 -9.89
CA CYS A 41 -23.09 7.24 -8.69
C CYS A 41 -23.81 8.35 -7.91
N ASP A 42 -23.44 9.62 -8.14
CA ASP A 42 -24.05 10.76 -7.45
C ASP A 42 -25.44 11.08 -8.04
N ASN A 43 -25.75 10.49 -9.21
CA ASN A 43 -27.08 10.48 -9.81
C ASN A 43 -28.04 9.58 -9.01
N TYR A 44 -29.16 10.16 -8.57
CA TYR A 44 -30.12 9.50 -7.68
C TYR A 44 -30.58 8.13 -8.19
N GLY A 45 -30.45 7.09 -7.36
CA GLY A 45 -31.06 5.78 -7.60
C GLY A 45 -30.41 4.94 -8.71
N THR A 46 -29.20 5.28 -9.15
CA THR A 46 -28.45 4.65 -10.25
C THR A 46 -28.43 3.11 -10.27
N CYS A 47 -28.40 2.45 -9.10
CA CYS A 47 -28.38 0.98 -8.98
C CYS A 47 -29.71 0.39 -8.49
N GLY A 48 -30.81 1.12 -8.69
CA GLY A 48 -32.17 0.69 -8.34
C GLY A 48 -32.38 0.47 -6.84
N SER A 49 -33.42 -0.29 -6.51
CA SER A 49 -33.71 -0.70 -5.13
C SER A 49 -32.81 -1.84 -4.66
N ASN A 50 -32.30 -1.75 -3.44
CA ASN A 50 -31.48 -2.75 -2.74
C ASN A 50 -30.14 -3.07 -3.45
N GLY A 51 -29.71 -2.18 -4.34
CA GLY A 51 -28.38 -2.12 -4.93
C GLY A 51 -27.53 -1.00 -4.31
N ASN A 52 -26.22 -1.14 -4.43
CA ASN A 52 -25.18 -0.20 -4.00
C ASN A 52 -24.30 0.17 -5.21
N CYS A 53 -24.03 1.46 -5.39
CA CYS A 53 -23.19 1.99 -6.46
C CYS A 53 -21.76 2.23 -5.96
N ASP A 54 -20.77 1.52 -6.50
CA ASP A 54 -19.35 1.78 -6.25
C ASP A 54 -18.74 2.46 -7.47
N SER A 55 -18.33 3.73 -7.31
CA SER A 55 -17.73 4.52 -8.38
C SER A 55 -16.28 4.15 -8.67
N LEU A 56 -15.61 3.42 -7.77
CA LEU A 56 -14.23 2.95 -7.94
C LEU A 56 -14.16 1.54 -8.56
N ASN A 57 -15.28 0.84 -8.67
CA ASN A 57 -15.36 -0.52 -9.25
C ASN A 57 -15.41 -0.47 -10.79
N PHE A 58 -14.38 0.13 -11.41
CA PHE A 58 -14.34 0.45 -12.85
C PHE A 58 -14.15 -0.75 -13.79
N GLU A 59 -13.42 -1.79 -13.35
CA GLU A 59 -13.14 -3.00 -14.16
C GLU A 59 -14.38 -3.91 -14.26
N ASP A 60 -15.11 -4.03 -13.15
CA ASP A 60 -16.32 -4.83 -12.99
C ASP A 60 -17.56 -3.99 -13.36
N PHE A 61 -18.75 -4.44 -12.94
CA PHE A 61 -19.94 -3.59 -12.95
C PHE A 61 -20.03 -2.78 -11.65
N ARG A 62 -20.28 -1.48 -11.78
CA ARG A 62 -20.39 -0.50 -10.67
C ARG A 62 -21.54 -0.78 -9.68
N CYS A 63 -22.59 -1.46 -10.12
CA CYS A 63 -23.71 -1.82 -9.25
C CYS A 63 -23.52 -3.19 -8.61
N THR A 64 -23.79 -3.27 -7.31
CA THR A 64 -23.67 -4.48 -6.49
C THR A 64 -24.92 -4.66 -5.63
N CYS A 65 -25.52 -5.85 -5.62
CA CYS A 65 -26.64 -6.12 -4.72
C CYS A 65 -26.19 -6.21 -3.26
N LEU A 66 -27.04 -5.74 -2.34
CA LEU A 66 -26.80 -5.87 -0.90
C LEU A 66 -26.80 -7.36 -0.45
N PRO A 67 -26.21 -7.69 0.71
CA PRO A 67 -26.24 -9.05 1.25
C PRO A 67 -27.67 -9.60 1.37
N GLY A 68 -27.90 -10.84 0.94
CA GLY A 68 -29.23 -11.46 0.89
C GLY A 68 -30.12 -11.02 -0.29
N PHE A 69 -29.57 -10.25 -1.25
CA PHE A 69 -30.26 -9.87 -2.49
C PHE A 69 -29.53 -10.38 -3.74
N GLU A 70 -30.22 -10.40 -4.87
CA GLU A 70 -29.73 -10.75 -6.21
C GLU A 70 -30.41 -9.87 -7.29
N PRO A 71 -29.84 -9.73 -8.50
CA PRO A 71 -30.37 -8.83 -9.53
C PRO A 71 -31.79 -9.21 -9.96
N LYS A 72 -32.69 -8.21 -10.02
CA LYS A 72 -34.08 -8.42 -10.45
C LYS A 72 -34.20 -8.86 -11.91
N PHE A 73 -33.32 -8.34 -12.76
CA PHE A 73 -33.24 -8.67 -14.17
C PHE A 73 -31.78 -9.05 -14.51
N PRO A 74 -31.41 -10.35 -14.41
CA PRO A 74 -30.02 -10.77 -14.58
C PRO A 74 -29.41 -10.44 -15.95
N HIS A 75 -30.21 -10.48 -17.02
CA HIS A 75 -29.74 -10.12 -18.36
C HIS A 75 -29.29 -8.66 -18.43
N ASP A 76 -30.11 -7.74 -17.92
CA ASP A 76 -29.79 -6.32 -17.90
C ASP A 76 -28.58 -6.03 -17.00
N TRP A 77 -28.51 -6.69 -15.85
CA TRP A 77 -27.42 -6.52 -14.88
C TRP A 77 -26.06 -7.01 -15.37
N TYR A 78 -26.01 -8.14 -16.08
CA TYR A 78 -24.75 -8.78 -16.48
C TYR A 78 -24.34 -8.48 -17.93
N GLU A 79 -25.27 -8.51 -18.89
CA GLU A 79 -24.98 -8.27 -20.31
C GLU A 79 -25.05 -6.77 -20.64
N ASN A 80 -26.15 -6.10 -20.27
CA ASN A 80 -26.36 -4.68 -20.60
C ASN A 80 -25.65 -3.72 -19.62
N ARG A 81 -25.20 -4.23 -18.46
CA ARG A 81 -24.66 -3.46 -17.33
C ARG A 81 -25.59 -2.32 -16.88
N ASP A 82 -26.89 -2.60 -16.87
CA ASP A 82 -27.92 -1.72 -16.31
C ASP A 82 -28.36 -2.22 -14.92
N GLY A 83 -28.28 -1.33 -13.94
CA GLY A 83 -28.63 -1.57 -12.54
C GLY A 83 -29.97 -0.95 -12.14
N SER A 84 -30.62 -0.20 -13.04
CA SER A 84 -31.82 0.59 -12.76
C SER A 84 -32.99 -0.25 -12.20
N GLY A 85 -33.13 -1.49 -12.69
CA GLY A 85 -34.12 -2.45 -12.20
C GLY A 85 -33.90 -2.95 -10.77
N GLY A 86 -32.71 -2.74 -10.20
CA GLY A 86 -32.36 -3.06 -8.82
C GLY A 86 -32.27 -4.57 -8.52
N CYS A 87 -32.31 -4.87 -7.22
CA CYS A 87 -32.16 -6.20 -6.65
C CYS A 87 -33.38 -6.62 -5.82
N VAL A 88 -33.69 -7.91 -5.87
CA VAL A 88 -34.75 -8.58 -5.08
C VAL A 88 -34.12 -9.50 -4.03
N ARG A 89 -34.89 -9.90 -3.01
CA ARG A 89 -34.45 -10.93 -2.07
C ARG A 89 -34.23 -12.25 -2.81
N LYS A 90 -33.18 -12.97 -2.44
CA LYS A 90 -32.90 -14.32 -2.98
C LYS A 90 -34.08 -15.28 -2.71
N PRO A 91 -34.36 -16.25 -3.61
CA PRO A 91 -35.38 -17.26 -3.37
C PRO A 91 -35.02 -18.16 -2.18
N GLY A 92 -36.03 -18.67 -1.48
CA GLY A 92 -35.86 -19.57 -0.32
C GLY A 92 -35.39 -18.91 0.98
N VAL A 93 -35.24 -17.59 1.01
CA VAL A 93 -34.86 -16.81 2.20
C VAL A 93 -36.01 -16.76 3.22
N SER A 94 -35.77 -17.22 4.45
CA SER A 94 -36.66 -17.04 5.60
C SER A 94 -36.18 -15.92 6.51
N LEU A 95 -36.83 -14.75 6.42
CA LEU A 95 -36.74 -13.68 7.43
C LEU A 95 -37.91 -13.82 8.43
N CYS A 96 -37.95 -12.97 9.46
CA CYS A 96 -38.98 -13.01 10.51
C CYS A 96 -38.94 -14.31 11.33
N GLY A 97 -37.74 -14.76 11.72
CA GLY A 97 -37.53 -16.10 12.29
C GLY A 97 -36.22 -16.27 13.05
N ASN A 98 -36.16 -17.31 13.88
CA ASN A 98 -35.04 -17.57 14.79
C ASN A 98 -33.70 -17.72 14.04
N GLY A 99 -32.73 -16.88 14.38
CA GLY A 99 -31.36 -16.92 13.83
C GLY A 99 -31.10 -16.00 12.64
N GLU A 100 -32.09 -15.22 12.19
CA GLU A 100 -31.82 -14.06 11.33
C GLU A 100 -30.99 -12.98 12.06
N GLY A 101 -30.41 -12.05 11.32
CA GLY A 101 -29.62 -10.94 11.87
C GLY A 101 -29.17 -10.00 10.77
N PHE A 102 -28.04 -9.30 10.96
CA PHE A 102 -27.61 -8.23 10.04
C PHE A 102 -26.20 -8.41 9.50
N ALA A 103 -26.05 -8.18 8.20
CA ALA A 103 -24.79 -8.03 7.52
C ALA A 103 -24.38 -6.55 7.51
N LYS A 104 -23.28 -6.23 8.18
CA LYS A 104 -22.72 -4.87 8.26
C LYS A 104 -22.03 -4.49 6.95
N VAL A 105 -22.62 -3.59 6.16
CA VAL A 105 -22.01 -3.02 4.95
C VAL A 105 -21.38 -1.67 5.30
N GLU A 106 -20.05 -1.61 5.26
CA GLU A 106 -19.28 -0.50 5.85
C GLU A 106 -19.05 0.68 4.89
N GLY A 107 -18.99 1.89 5.43
CA GLY A 107 -18.54 3.10 4.72
C GLY A 107 -19.36 3.42 3.47
N LEU A 108 -20.63 3.75 3.67
CA LEU A 108 -21.61 4.08 2.64
C LEU A 108 -22.16 5.51 2.81
N LYS A 109 -22.62 6.09 1.70
CA LYS A 109 -23.79 6.99 1.70
C LYS A 109 -25.00 6.14 2.07
N ILE A 110 -25.65 6.45 3.19
CA ILE A 110 -26.86 5.74 3.61
C ILE A 110 -27.99 5.91 2.58
N PRO A 111 -28.91 4.93 2.46
CA PRO A 111 -30.02 5.02 1.52
C PRO A 111 -30.92 6.23 1.78
N ASP A 112 -31.70 6.61 0.76
CA ASP A 112 -32.72 7.65 0.82
C ASP A 112 -33.58 7.52 2.09
N THR A 113 -33.72 8.62 2.83
CA THR A 113 -34.31 8.65 4.17
C THR A 113 -35.80 8.95 4.20
N SER A 114 -36.47 9.11 3.05
CA SER A 114 -37.93 9.38 2.97
C SER A 114 -38.79 8.28 3.59
N VAL A 115 -38.29 7.04 3.62
CA VAL A 115 -38.92 5.86 4.25
C VAL A 115 -38.16 5.38 5.49
N ALA A 116 -37.31 6.22 6.08
CA ALA A 116 -36.55 5.91 7.29
C ALA A 116 -37.14 6.59 8.53
N ILE A 117 -37.21 5.85 9.64
CA ILE A 117 -37.70 6.34 10.92
C ILE A 117 -36.50 6.63 11.85
N PRO A 118 -36.27 7.90 12.24
CA PRO A 118 -35.20 8.28 13.16
C PRO A 118 -35.68 8.23 14.63
N THR A 119 -35.02 7.41 15.45
CA THR A 119 -35.32 7.27 16.89
C THR A 119 -34.07 7.63 17.71
N ARG A 120 -34.06 8.78 18.38
CA ARG A 120 -32.92 9.26 19.17
C ARG A 120 -32.70 8.43 20.45
N GLY A 121 -31.48 8.47 20.97
CA GLY A 121 -31.13 7.91 22.29
C GLY A 121 -30.92 6.40 22.35
N LEU A 122 -31.42 5.62 21.37
CA LEU A 122 -31.14 4.18 21.27
C LEU A 122 -29.65 3.91 21.02
N SER A 123 -29.13 2.86 21.66
CA SER A 123 -27.86 2.24 21.30
C SER A 123 -27.97 1.39 20.01
N LEU A 124 -26.83 0.95 19.48
CA LEU A 124 -26.77 0.07 18.31
C LEU A 124 -27.53 -1.26 18.53
N GLU A 125 -27.43 -1.86 19.72
CA GLU A 125 -28.07 -3.14 20.06
C GLU A 125 -29.59 -2.99 20.25
N GLU A 126 -30.04 -1.84 20.73
CA GLU A 126 -31.49 -1.53 20.81
C GLU A 126 -32.07 -1.23 19.43
N CYS A 127 -31.32 -0.55 18.56
CA CYS A 127 -31.68 -0.33 17.16
C CYS A 127 -31.80 -1.66 16.39
N GLU A 128 -30.89 -2.61 16.63
CA GLU A 128 -30.96 -3.97 16.09
C GLU A 128 -32.25 -4.68 16.52
N LYS A 129 -32.53 -4.69 17.82
CA LYS A 129 -33.75 -5.30 18.40
C LYS A 129 -35.03 -4.67 17.84
N GLU A 130 -35.07 -3.35 17.70
CA GLU A 130 -36.27 -2.66 17.20
C GLU A 130 -36.52 -2.95 15.71
N CYS A 131 -35.46 -3.01 14.90
CA CYS A 131 -35.58 -3.45 13.50
C CYS A 131 -36.00 -4.93 13.41
N LEU A 132 -35.49 -5.83 14.27
CA LEU A 132 -35.92 -7.23 14.29
C LEU A 132 -37.42 -7.38 14.57
N ARG A 133 -37.96 -6.60 15.52
CA ARG A 133 -39.39 -6.63 15.91
C ARG A 133 -40.34 -6.25 14.77
N ASN A 134 -39.91 -5.43 13.82
CA ASN A 134 -40.65 -5.17 12.60
C ASN A 134 -40.11 -6.01 11.43
N CYS A 135 -40.79 -7.10 11.07
CA CYS A 135 -40.34 -7.99 9.99
C CYS A 135 -40.28 -7.35 8.59
N SER A 136 -40.84 -6.15 8.40
CA SER A 136 -40.67 -5.35 7.17
C SER A 136 -39.44 -4.43 7.19
N CYS A 137 -38.74 -4.27 8.32
CA CYS A 137 -37.51 -3.50 8.41
C CYS A 137 -36.36 -4.23 7.68
N PRO A 138 -35.82 -3.70 6.56
CA PRO A 138 -34.78 -4.39 5.78
C PRO A 138 -33.36 -3.99 6.16
N ALA A 139 -33.17 -2.81 6.79
CA ALA A 139 -31.89 -2.34 7.30
C ALA A 139 -32.04 -1.23 8.34
N TYR A 140 -30.98 -1.00 9.12
CA TYR A 140 -30.83 0.17 9.98
C TYR A 140 -29.39 0.74 9.93
N SER A 141 -29.23 1.96 10.46
CA SER A 141 -27.94 2.63 10.68
C SER A 141 -27.97 3.40 11.99
N VAL A 142 -26.80 3.87 12.45
CA VAL A 142 -26.70 4.81 13.56
C VAL A 142 -27.08 6.21 13.06
N LEU A 143 -27.88 6.93 13.83
CA LEU A 143 -28.41 8.25 13.46
C LEU A 143 -27.36 9.36 13.59
N GLU A 144 -26.67 9.46 14.73
CA GLU A 144 -25.59 10.42 14.95
C GLU A 144 -24.21 9.76 14.84
N VAL A 145 -23.26 10.40 14.17
CA VAL A 145 -21.87 9.90 14.03
C VAL A 145 -20.93 10.50 15.09
N ARG A 146 -21.44 11.35 15.99
CA ARG A 146 -20.66 12.04 17.04
C ARG A 146 -20.72 11.31 18.38
N ASN A 147 -19.70 11.52 19.21
CA ASN A 147 -19.64 11.10 20.62
C ASN A 147 -20.00 9.62 20.90
N GLY A 148 -19.48 8.69 20.08
CA GLY A 148 -19.72 7.25 20.23
C GLY A 148 -20.93 6.71 19.45
N GLY A 149 -21.78 7.60 18.94
CA GLY A 149 -22.89 7.28 18.06
C GLY A 149 -24.17 6.93 18.82
N SER A 150 -25.18 7.81 18.72
CA SER A 150 -26.46 7.66 19.41
C SER A 150 -27.64 7.73 18.43
N GLY A 151 -28.71 7.02 18.76
CA GLY A 151 -29.92 6.96 17.97
C GLY A 151 -29.86 5.98 16.80
N CYS A 152 -31.05 5.55 16.40
CA CYS A 152 -31.33 4.59 15.35
C CYS A 152 -31.95 5.29 14.14
N LEU A 153 -31.63 4.81 12.94
CA LEU A 153 -32.30 5.16 11.69
C LEU A 153 -32.71 3.87 11.00
N ALA A 154 -34.00 3.53 11.00
CA ALA A 154 -34.51 2.24 10.52
C ALA A 154 -35.44 2.40 9.30
N TRP A 155 -35.12 1.72 8.20
CA TRP A 155 -35.88 1.82 6.95
C TRP A 155 -37.11 0.93 6.94
N HIS A 156 -38.15 1.39 6.26
CA HIS A 156 -39.47 0.73 6.19
C HIS A 156 -39.96 0.59 4.73
N GLY A 157 -39.03 0.23 3.84
CA GLY A 157 -39.28 0.08 2.40
C GLY A 157 -38.02 -0.36 1.65
N ASN A 158 -38.05 -0.27 0.32
CA ASN A 158 -36.87 -0.50 -0.50
C ASN A 158 -35.75 0.50 -0.16
N LEU A 159 -34.52 0.01 -0.11
CA LEU A 159 -33.34 0.83 0.13
C LEU A 159 -32.86 1.40 -1.21
N ILE A 160 -32.83 2.72 -1.41
CA ILE A 160 -32.51 3.35 -2.70
C ILE A 160 -31.38 4.36 -2.52
N ASP A 161 -30.64 4.66 -3.59
CA ASP A 161 -29.61 5.71 -3.64
C ASP A 161 -28.35 5.49 -2.76
N ILE A 162 -28.04 4.22 -2.49
CA ILE A 162 -26.84 3.80 -1.75
C ILE A 162 -25.59 3.92 -2.65
N GLN A 163 -24.55 4.52 -2.11
CA GLN A 163 -23.25 4.67 -2.76
C GLN A 163 -22.12 4.22 -1.83
N LYS A 164 -21.16 3.48 -2.36
CA LYS A 164 -19.95 3.10 -1.67
C LYS A 164 -18.97 4.27 -1.66
N LEU A 165 -18.44 4.57 -0.49
CA LEU A 165 -17.49 5.66 -0.28
C LEU A 165 -16.15 5.11 0.23
N SER A 166 -15.05 5.80 -0.13
CA SER A 166 -13.67 5.36 0.08
C SER A 166 -13.14 5.58 1.50
N ASP A 167 -13.48 6.73 2.08
CA ASP A 167 -12.77 7.35 3.22
C ASP A 167 -13.71 8.00 4.24
N GLN A 168 -14.95 8.29 3.85
CA GLN A 168 -15.98 8.93 4.67
C GLN A 168 -17.31 8.22 4.43
N GLY A 169 -18.05 7.84 5.47
CA GLY A 169 -19.34 7.18 5.31
C GLY A 169 -19.85 6.55 6.61
N GLN A 170 -21.08 6.04 6.57
CA GLN A 170 -21.73 5.35 7.69
C GLN A 170 -21.89 3.86 7.39
N ASP A 171 -22.09 3.07 8.44
CA ASP A 171 -22.29 1.63 8.35
C ASP A 171 -23.80 1.30 8.28
N LEU A 172 -24.19 0.51 7.28
CA LEU A 172 -25.57 0.04 7.08
C LEU A 172 -25.67 -1.43 7.48
N PHE A 173 -26.58 -1.74 8.39
CA PHE A 173 -26.83 -3.08 8.90
C PHE A 173 -28.01 -3.67 8.14
N VAL A 174 -27.74 -4.53 7.16
CA VAL A 174 -28.76 -5.10 6.25
C VAL A 174 -29.26 -6.44 6.77
N ARG A 175 -30.58 -6.58 6.99
CA ARG A 175 -31.21 -7.80 7.51
C ARG A 175 -31.01 -8.95 6.54
N VAL A 176 -30.64 -10.13 7.06
CA VAL A 176 -30.36 -11.36 6.31
C VAL A 176 -30.77 -12.58 7.13
N ASP A 177 -31.08 -13.68 6.43
CA ASP A 177 -31.34 -14.97 7.06
C ASP A 177 -30.08 -15.60 7.67
N VAL A 178 -30.28 -16.65 8.48
CA VAL A 178 -29.22 -17.38 9.19
C VAL A 178 -28.14 -17.96 8.26
N VAL A 179 -28.48 -18.36 7.03
CA VAL A 179 -27.55 -19.00 6.09
C VAL A 179 -26.68 -17.95 5.40
N GLU A 180 -27.28 -16.88 4.89
CA GLU A 180 -26.56 -15.75 4.32
C GLU A 180 -25.71 -15.04 5.39
N LEU A 181 -26.21 -14.87 6.62
CA LEU A 181 -25.44 -14.32 7.74
C LEU A 181 -24.21 -15.17 8.09
N ALA A 182 -24.36 -16.49 8.14
CA ALA A 182 -23.25 -17.41 8.36
C ALA A 182 -22.22 -17.36 7.21
N ASN A 183 -22.69 -17.21 5.96
CA ASN A 183 -21.82 -17.09 4.78
C ASN A 183 -21.10 -15.74 4.71
N TYR A 184 -21.78 -14.65 5.07
CA TYR A 184 -21.21 -13.30 5.17
C TYR A 184 -20.08 -13.27 6.21
N ASN A 185 -20.32 -13.80 7.40
CA ASN A 185 -19.33 -13.89 8.48
C ASN A 185 -18.11 -14.76 8.11
N LYS A 186 -18.30 -15.84 7.34
CA LYS A 186 -17.19 -16.63 6.77
C LYS A 186 -16.36 -15.84 5.75
N LYS A 187 -17.02 -15.09 4.84
CA LYS A 187 -16.36 -14.24 3.84
C LYS A 187 -15.50 -13.14 4.51
N SER A 188 -16.07 -12.41 5.46
CA SER A 188 -15.36 -11.34 6.20
C SER A 188 -14.09 -11.86 6.90
N LYS A 189 -14.21 -12.94 7.69
CA LYS A 189 -13.05 -13.57 8.38
C LYS A 189 -11.96 -14.03 7.39
N LYS A 190 -12.33 -14.55 6.22
CA LYS A 190 -11.38 -14.97 5.16
C LYS A 190 -10.65 -13.79 4.54
N LEU A 191 -11.33 -12.66 4.32
CA LEU A 191 -10.73 -11.43 3.77
C LEU A 191 -9.76 -10.78 4.77
N GLY A 192 -10.16 -10.69 6.05
CA GLY A 192 -9.29 -10.20 7.13
C GLY A 192 -7.99 -11.01 7.25
N LYS A 193 -8.08 -12.35 7.23
CA LYS A 193 -6.88 -13.22 7.25
C LYS A 193 -5.99 -13.03 6.02
N LYS A 194 -6.56 -12.84 4.82
CA LYS A 194 -5.79 -12.50 3.60
C LYS A 194 -5.03 -11.17 3.76
N ARG A 195 -5.71 -10.10 4.19
CA ARG A 195 -5.08 -8.77 4.40
C ARG A 195 -3.95 -8.83 5.43
N MET A 196 -4.17 -9.51 6.56
CA MET A 196 -3.14 -9.70 7.60
C MET A 196 -1.89 -10.39 7.06
N VAL A 197 -2.04 -11.51 6.32
CA VAL A 197 -0.91 -12.24 5.73
C VAL A 197 -0.18 -11.39 4.68
N ALA A 198 -0.90 -10.65 3.83
CA ALA A 198 -0.29 -9.77 2.83
C ALA A 198 0.59 -8.67 3.47
N MET A 199 0.11 -8.03 4.54
CA MET A 199 0.90 -7.03 5.26
C MET A 199 2.15 -7.62 5.92
N LEU A 200 2.06 -8.82 6.52
CA LEU A 200 3.22 -9.51 7.10
C LEU A 200 4.28 -9.88 6.04
N ILE A 201 3.86 -10.32 4.85
CA ILE A 201 4.79 -10.60 3.74
C ILE A 201 5.47 -9.30 3.28
N ALA A 202 4.72 -8.20 3.14
CA ALA A 202 5.26 -6.92 2.72
C ALA A 202 6.33 -6.36 3.70
N THR A 203 6.10 -6.44 5.02
CA THR A 203 7.07 -5.98 6.02
C THR A 203 8.32 -6.86 6.08
N VAL A 204 8.18 -8.18 5.90
CA VAL A 204 9.33 -9.10 5.80
C VAL A 204 10.16 -8.78 4.55
N LEU A 205 9.54 -8.61 3.38
CA LEU A 205 10.25 -8.27 2.14
C LEU A 205 10.97 -6.91 2.25
N ALA A 206 10.29 -5.89 2.79
CA ALA A 206 10.88 -4.57 3.00
C ALA A 206 12.11 -4.62 3.94
N SER A 207 12.02 -5.37 5.05
CA SER A 207 13.16 -5.52 5.97
C SER A 207 14.33 -6.27 5.35
N VAL A 208 14.09 -7.34 4.57
CA VAL A 208 15.15 -8.06 3.82
C VAL A 208 15.84 -7.16 2.80
N ILE A 209 15.09 -6.29 2.09
CA ILE A 209 15.66 -5.31 1.16
C ILE A 209 16.52 -4.28 1.90
N LEU A 210 16.06 -3.77 3.05
CA LEU A 210 16.84 -2.85 3.88
C LEU A 210 18.12 -3.49 4.43
N PHE A 211 18.04 -4.69 5.03
CA PHE A 211 19.21 -5.38 5.58
C PHE A 211 20.23 -5.77 4.49
N SER A 212 19.77 -6.25 3.33
CA SER A 212 20.67 -6.58 2.21
C SER A 212 21.30 -5.33 1.58
N GLY A 213 20.58 -4.21 1.49
CA GLY A 213 21.12 -2.91 1.10
C GLY A 213 22.21 -2.40 2.05
N VAL A 214 21.94 -2.43 3.37
CA VAL A 214 22.91 -2.05 4.41
C VAL A 214 24.15 -2.96 4.37
N TYR A 215 23.96 -4.27 4.26
CA TYR A 215 25.06 -5.24 4.11
C TYR A 215 25.89 -4.98 2.84
N TYR A 216 25.25 -4.66 1.71
CA TYR A 216 25.95 -4.36 0.46
C TYR A 216 26.76 -3.05 0.56
N LEU A 217 26.21 -2.00 1.16
CA LEU A 217 26.93 -0.75 1.41
C LEU A 217 28.12 -0.95 2.36
N TRP A 218 27.94 -1.71 3.45
CA TRP A 218 29.01 -2.05 4.37
C TRP A 218 30.13 -2.87 3.69
N LYS A 219 29.76 -3.88 2.90
CA LYS A 219 30.69 -4.71 2.11
C LYS A 219 31.43 -3.89 1.04
N ARG A 220 30.77 -2.92 0.41
CA ARG A 220 31.38 -1.98 -0.54
C ARG A 220 32.39 -1.06 0.16
N LYS A 221 32.04 -0.48 1.32
CA LYS A 221 32.96 0.36 2.11
C LYS A 221 34.16 -0.44 2.64
N SER A 222 33.94 -1.67 3.10
CA SER A 222 35.00 -2.60 3.51
C SER A 222 35.97 -2.91 2.37
N LYS A 223 35.47 -3.27 1.18
CA LYS A 223 36.32 -3.48 -0.01
C LYS A 223 37.12 -2.23 -0.40
N ALA A 224 36.49 -1.06 -0.37
CA ALA A 224 37.17 0.21 -0.67
C ALA A 224 38.32 0.48 0.32
N LEU A 225 38.08 0.30 1.62
CA LEU A 225 39.09 0.45 2.67
C LEU A 225 40.28 -0.51 2.47
N VAL A 226 40.00 -1.79 2.21
CA VAL A 226 41.05 -2.81 1.99
C VAL A 226 41.89 -2.48 0.75
N LEU A 227 41.27 -2.15 -0.38
CA LEU A 227 41.99 -1.80 -1.61
C LEU A 227 42.85 -0.55 -1.43
N ARG A 228 42.36 0.41 -0.64
CA ARG A 228 43.07 1.65 -0.30
C ARG A 228 44.27 1.41 0.61
N CYS A 229 44.14 0.56 1.63
CA CYS A 229 45.27 0.13 2.46
C CYS A 229 46.35 -0.59 1.63
N ILE A 230 45.95 -1.44 0.66
CA ILE A 230 46.89 -2.09 -0.27
C ILE A 230 47.61 -1.03 -1.12
N GLN A 231 46.90 -0.06 -1.69
CA GLN A 231 47.53 0.99 -2.50
C GLN A 231 48.52 1.84 -1.69
N ILE A 232 48.15 2.25 -0.47
CA ILE A 232 49.06 3.01 0.43
C ILE A 232 50.29 2.16 0.78
N GLY A 233 50.11 0.87 1.12
CA GLY A 233 51.23 -0.05 1.37
C GLY A 233 52.19 -0.18 0.18
N LEU A 234 51.65 -0.26 -1.05
CA LEU A 234 52.44 -0.30 -2.28
C LEU A 234 53.20 1.02 -2.55
N LEU A 235 52.69 2.17 -2.12
CA LEU A 235 53.43 3.44 -2.17
C LEU A 235 54.61 3.45 -1.17
N CYS A 236 54.45 2.85 0.01
CA CYS A 236 55.52 2.77 1.02
C CYS A 236 56.72 1.89 0.60
N VAL A 237 56.51 0.86 -0.23
CA VAL A 237 57.54 -0.12 -0.63
C VAL A 237 58.14 0.12 -2.03
N GLN A 238 58.02 1.32 -2.59
CA GLN A 238 58.63 1.65 -3.88
C GLN A 238 60.15 1.55 -3.86
N GLU A 239 60.73 1.16 -5.00
CA GLU A 239 62.17 0.98 -5.22
C GLU A 239 63.00 2.22 -4.81
N ASN A 240 62.80 3.35 -5.50
CA ASN A 240 63.49 4.60 -5.25
C ASN A 240 62.82 5.40 -4.11
N ALA A 241 63.58 5.64 -3.03
CA ALA A 241 63.15 6.31 -1.80
C ALA A 241 62.47 7.68 -2.00
N ILE A 242 62.83 8.45 -3.03
CA ILE A 242 62.22 9.76 -3.35
C ILE A 242 60.72 9.65 -3.70
N ASN A 243 60.25 8.45 -4.05
CA ASN A 243 58.86 8.19 -4.45
C ASN A 243 58.02 7.58 -3.30
N ARG A 244 58.59 7.39 -2.11
CA ARG A 244 57.87 6.90 -0.93
C ARG A 244 57.23 8.08 -0.19
N PRO A 245 55.95 8.00 0.22
CA PRO A 245 55.31 9.06 0.99
C PRO A 245 55.93 9.16 2.39
N SER A 246 55.93 10.37 2.97
CA SER A 246 56.26 10.57 4.38
C SER A 246 55.21 9.95 5.30
N MET A 247 55.60 9.64 6.55
CA MET A 247 54.65 9.12 7.55
C MET A 247 53.46 10.05 7.80
N LEU A 248 53.65 11.37 7.63
CA LEU A 248 52.59 12.37 7.79
C LEU A 248 51.56 12.27 6.64
N GLU A 249 52.03 12.08 5.42
CA GLU A 249 51.17 11.83 4.26
C GLU A 249 50.45 10.48 4.37
N VAL A 250 51.12 9.42 4.84
CA VAL A 250 50.48 8.11 5.07
C VAL A 250 49.32 8.21 6.06
N VAL A 251 49.49 8.94 7.18
CA VAL A 251 48.41 9.18 8.14
C VAL A 251 47.26 9.98 7.51
N PHE A 252 47.56 11.01 6.72
CA PHE A 252 46.55 11.80 6.01
C PHE A 252 45.79 10.98 4.96
N MET A 253 46.49 10.13 4.20
CA MET A 253 45.92 9.21 3.21
C MET A 253 45.02 8.16 3.86
N LEU A 254 45.34 7.67 5.06
CA LEU A 254 44.47 6.74 5.80
C LEU A 254 43.26 7.44 6.42
N GLY A 255 43.41 8.67 6.92
CA GLY A 255 42.37 9.41 7.65
C GLY A 255 41.34 10.16 6.79
N ASN A 256 41.66 10.50 5.54
CA ASN A 256 40.82 11.36 4.69
C ASN A 256 40.61 10.75 3.29
N GLU A 257 39.45 10.99 2.66
CA GLU A 257 39.08 10.49 1.31
C GLU A 257 39.81 11.30 0.22
N THR A 258 40.97 10.81 -0.22
CA THR A 258 41.89 11.46 -1.16
C THR A 258 42.31 10.53 -2.28
N THR A 259 42.48 11.09 -3.49
CA THR A 259 42.93 10.38 -4.70
C THR A 259 44.39 9.98 -4.59
N LEU A 260 44.67 8.69 -4.56
CA LEU A 260 46.02 8.16 -4.43
C LEU A 260 46.67 7.95 -5.81
N PRO A 261 47.96 8.29 -5.99
CA PRO A 261 48.69 8.00 -7.23
C PRO A 261 48.89 6.48 -7.42
N PRO A 262 49.04 6.00 -8.66
CA PRO A 262 49.42 4.61 -8.91
C PRO A 262 50.86 4.36 -8.43
N PRO A 263 51.17 3.21 -7.82
CA PRO A 263 52.54 2.85 -7.47
C PRO A 263 53.38 2.62 -8.73
N LYS A 264 54.68 2.94 -8.64
CA LYS A 264 55.69 2.63 -9.66
C LYS A 264 56.24 1.21 -9.42
N LYS A 265 57.53 0.97 -9.67
CA LYS A 265 58.18 -0.31 -9.34
C LYS A 265 58.24 -0.52 -7.81
N PRO A 266 57.76 -1.66 -7.28
CA PRO A 266 58.07 -2.07 -5.91
C PRO A 266 59.54 -2.48 -5.82
N ALA A 267 60.14 -2.37 -4.63
CA ALA A 267 61.57 -2.63 -4.41
C ALA A 267 62.02 -4.09 -4.60
N PHE A 268 61.09 -5.03 -4.84
CA PHE A 268 61.37 -6.46 -4.94
C PHE A 268 60.56 -7.12 -6.06
N LEU A 269 61.20 -7.32 -7.20
CA LEU A 269 60.93 -8.41 -8.14
C LEU A 269 62.28 -9.09 -8.43
N PHE A 270 62.30 -10.42 -8.44
CA PHE A 270 63.55 -11.16 -8.65
C PHE A 270 63.99 -11.14 -10.11
N ASN A 271 65.31 -11.15 -10.28
CA ASN A 271 66.07 -10.79 -11.46
C ASN A 271 65.82 -11.68 -12.70
N GLU A 272 65.68 -11.08 -13.89
CA GLU A 272 65.69 -11.75 -15.19
C GLU A 272 66.80 -11.15 -16.05
N ASN A 273 67.85 -11.92 -16.35
CA ASN A 273 69.07 -11.43 -17.01
C ASN A 273 69.12 -11.79 -18.51
N GLN A 274 68.83 -10.78 -19.32
CA GLN A 274 69.65 -10.32 -20.45
C GLN A 274 70.21 -11.31 -21.51
N ASP A 275 69.63 -11.17 -22.70
CA ASP A 275 70.32 -11.02 -24.01
C ASP A 275 70.88 -12.26 -24.77
N LEU A 276 70.97 -12.10 -26.09
CA LEU A 276 71.07 -13.10 -27.19
C LEU A 276 72.46 -13.05 -27.89
N PRO A 277 72.85 -13.94 -28.85
CA PRO A 277 72.05 -14.92 -29.61
C PRO A 277 72.66 -16.34 -29.86
N GLU A 278 71.94 -17.13 -30.67
CA GLU A 278 72.35 -18.27 -31.54
C GLU A 278 72.70 -19.68 -31.01
N SER A 279 71.76 -20.61 -31.30
CA SER A 279 71.91 -21.93 -31.93
C SER A 279 72.63 -23.14 -31.25
N SER A 280 71.95 -24.28 -31.35
CA SER A 280 72.46 -25.67 -31.47
C SER A 280 73.17 -26.37 -30.29
N THR A 281 72.37 -27.10 -29.53
CA THR A 281 72.51 -28.55 -29.25
C THR A 281 73.87 -29.09 -28.75
N SER A 282 73.98 -29.27 -27.42
CA SER A 282 74.72 -30.38 -26.81
C SER A 282 74.12 -30.69 -25.43
N GLY A 283 73.87 -31.97 -25.12
CA GLY A 283 73.12 -32.37 -23.92
C GLY A 283 73.92 -33.29 -23.00
N GLY A 284 74.10 -32.89 -21.74
CA GLY A 284 74.69 -33.72 -20.69
C GLY A 284 75.08 -32.91 -19.43
N GLY A 285 75.02 -33.55 -18.26
CA GLY A 285 75.49 -32.98 -16.99
C GLY A 285 74.49 -33.12 -15.83
N SER A 286 74.91 -33.78 -14.75
CA SER A 286 74.17 -33.85 -13.48
C SER A 286 75.15 -33.82 -12.30
N SER A 287 74.96 -32.85 -11.40
CA SER A 287 75.67 -32.66 -10.12
C SER A 287 74.91 -31.58 -9.34
N ILE A 288 74.44 -31.74 -8.09
CA ILE A 288 75.20 -31.98 -6.84
C ILE A 288 76.25 -30.86 -6.62
N ASN A 289 76.30 -30.10 -5.52
CA ASN A 289 75.52 -30.09 -4.25
C ASN A 289 74.91 -28.67 -4.03
N GLU A 290 74.58 -28.08 -2.87
CA GLU A 290 74.70 -28.39 -1.44
C GLU A 290 73.60 -27.65 -0.61
N VAL A 291 73.30 -28.07 0.62
CA VAL A 291 72.42 -27.34 1.56
C VAL A 291 72.91 -27.44 3.01
N THR A 292 73.13 -26.31 3.68
CA THR A 292 73.48 -26.25 5.11
C THR A 292 72.22 -26.27 5.99
N ALA A 293 72.10 -27.25 6.89
CA ALA A 293 70.98 -27.38 7.81
C ALA A 293 71.40 -27.14 9.28
N THR A 294 70.82 -26.11 9.91
CA THR A 294 71.05 -25.81 11.34
C THR A 294 70.01 -26.49 12.21
N ILE A 295 70.44 -27.39 13.10
CA ILE A 295 69.55 -28.12 14.02
C ILE A 295 69.30 -27.27 15.27
N ILE A 296 68.02 -26.96 15.56
CA ILE A 296 67.61 -26.30 16.80
C ILE A 296 67.16 -27.38 17.79
N SER A 297 67.95 -27.61 18.85
CA SER A 297 67.53 -28.43 19.99
C SER A 297 66.85 -27.54 21.04
N ALA A 298 65.67 -27.97 21.50
CA ALA A 298 65.07 -27.41 22.71
C ALA A 298 65.78 -27.91 23.97
N ARG A 299 65.64 -27.15 25.07
CA ARG A 299 65.94 -27.55 26.44
C ARG A 299 65.12 -26.71 27.42
#